data_AF-A0A4R6BUB1-F1
#
_entry.id   AF-A0A4R6BUB1-F1
#
_cell.length_a   1.000
_cell.length_b   1.000
_cell.length_c   1.000
_cell.angle_alpha   90.00
_cell.angle_beta   90.00
_cell.angle_gamma   90.00
#
_symmetry.space_group_name_H-M   'P 1'
#
loop_
_entity.id
_entity.type
_entity.pdbx_description
1 polymer ?
#
loop_
_entity_poly.entity_id
_entity_poly.type
_entity_poly.pdbx_seq_one_letter_code
_entity_poly.pdbx_strand_id
1 'polypeptide(L)'
;MTNKTVKWIFSIVLVLTILFAGIYGFIQYKVSTVQDRVAEYMVKEKQVKKEDFKAKGFMANRSGDKNYMVEVKVKKDPNYYYYYRTSDDKVKLEFYLDKDNKQHFEK
;
A
#
# COMPACT_ATOMS: atom_id res chain seq x y z
N MET A 1 -33.89 17.36 23.89
CA MET A 1 -33.70 16.27 22.91
C MET A 1 -34.53 15.08 23.37
N THR A 2 -35.42 14.51 22.55
CA THR A 2 -36.25 13.36 23.00
C THR A 2 -35.47 12.05 22.89
N ASN A 3 -35.86 11.01 23.64
CA ASN A 3 -35.19 9.70 23.57
C ASN A 3 -35.21 9.11 22.14
N LYS A 4 -36.20 9.49 21.32
CA LYS A 4 -36.34 9.07 19.93
C LYS A 4 -35.26 9.71 19.07
N THR A 5 -35.01 11.01 19.24
CA THR A 5 -33.94 11.74 18.52
C THR A 5 -32.55 11.19 18.88
N VAL A 6 -32.30 10.85 20.15
CA VAL A 6 -31.02 10.27 20.60
C VAL A 6 -30.79 8.87 20.01
N LYS A 7 -31.82 8.00 20.02
CA LYS A 7 -31.73 6.66 19.39
C LYS A 7 -31.47 6.73 17.88
N TRP A 8 -32.06 7.71 17.19
CA TRP A 8 -31.82 7.97 15.77
C TRP A 8 -30.38 8.39 15.49
N ILE A 9 -29.84 9.34 16.26
CA ILE A 9 -28.44 9.76 16.13
C ILE A 9 -27.49 8.58 16.37
N PHE A 10 -27.72 7.79 17.41
CA PHE A 10 -26.89 6.61 17.69
C PHE A 10 -26.91 5.61 16.54
N SER A 11 -28.09 5.37 15.94
CA SER A 11 -28.22 4.49 14.77
C SER A 11 -27.44 5.00 13.56
N ILE A 12 -27.49 6.31 13.30
CA ILE A 12 -26.73 6.95 12.21
C ILE A 12 -25.22 6.81 12.46
N VAL A 13 -24.76 7.10 13.67
CA VAL A 13 -23.34 6.96 14.04
C VAL A 13 -22.87 5.52 13.85
N LEU A 14 -23.66 4.54 14.29
CA LEU A 14 -23.33 3.12 14.15
C LEU A 14 -23.18 2.71 12.67
N VAL A 15 -24.12 3.12 11.80
CA VAL A 15 -24.06 2.84 10.36
C VAL A 15 -22.81 3.47 9.74
N LEU A 16 -22.52 4.73 10.08
CA LEU A 16 -21.31 5.40 9.59
C LEU A 16 -20.04 4.66 10.04
N THR A 17 -19.96 4.22 11.30
CA THR A 17 -18.80 3.47 11.80
C THR A 17 -18.59 2.16 11.02
N ILE A 18 -19.66 1.42 10.72
CA ILE A 18 -19.57 0.17 9.94
C ILE A 18 -19.07 0.46 8.51
N LEU A 19 -19.59 1.52 7.88
CA LEU A 19 -19.15 1.93 6.54
C LEU A 19 -17.67 2.32 6.54
N PHE A 20 -17.22 3.14 7.50
CA PHE A 20 -15.81 3.51 7.62
C PHE A 20 -14.91 2.30 7.88
N ALA A 21 -15.32 1.37 8.75
CA ALA A 21 -14.57 0.15 9.02
C ALA A 21 -14.45 -0.73 7.76
N GLY A 22 -15.52 -0.85 6.97
CA GLY A 22 -15.52 -1.60 5.71
C GLY A 22 -14.57 -1.00 4.66
N ILE A 23 -14.62 0.33 4.47
CA ILE A 23 -13.73 1.04 3.54
C ILE A 23 -12.27 0.87 3.97
N TYR A 24 -11.98 1.09 5.25
CA TYR A 24 -10.62 0.95 5.78
C TYR A 24 -10.10 -0.48 5.63
N GLY A 25 -10.92 -1.49 5.97
CA GLY A 25 -10.56 -2.90 5.81
C GLY A 25 -10.27 -3.27 4.36
N PHE A 26 -11.07 -2.78 3.41
CA PHE A 26 -10.85 -3.00 1.98
C PHE A 26 -9.53 -2.39 1.49
N ILE A 27 -9.22 -1.16 1.90
CA ILE A 27 -7.96 -0.49 1.56
C ILE A 27 -6.78 -1.27 2.15
N GLN A 28 -6.84 -1.65 3.43
CA GLN A 28 -5.77 -2.43 4.09
C GLN A 28 -5.55 -3.77 3.40
N TYR A 29 -6.63 -4.48 3.03
CA TYR A 29 -6.53 -5.73 2.29
C TYR A 29 -5.80 -5.56 0.95
N LYS A 30 -6.17 -4.54 0.17
CA LYS A 30 -5.51 -4.23 -1.11
C LYS A 30 -4.03 -3.89 -0.91
N VAL A 31 -3.72 -3.04 0.06
CA VAL A 31 -2.34 -2.64 0.38
C VAL A 31 -1.50 -3.85 0.80
N SER A 32 -2.00 -4.70 1.71
CA SER A 32 -1.30 -5.92 2.15
C SER A 32 -1.05 -6.88 0.99
N THR A 33 -2.05 -7.10 0.13
CA THR A 33 -1.91 -7.99 -1.03
C THR A 33 -0.78 -7.54 -1.97
N VAL A 34 -0.70 -6.23 -2.26
CA VAL A 34 0.37 -5.70 -3.12
C VAL A 34 1.72 -5.78 -2.38
N GLN A 35 1.76 -5.47 -1.08
CA GLN A 35 2.96 -5.60 -0.25
C GLN A 35 3.53 -7.02 -0.24
N ASP A 36 2.68 -8.01 -0.04
CA ASP A 36 3.09 -9.42 0.03
C ASP A 36 3.62 -9.89 -1.33
N ARG A 37 2.96 -9.49 -2.43
CA ARG A 37 3.43 -9.82 -3.78
C ARG A 37 4.79 -9.18 -4.12
N VAL A 38 4.99 -7.92 -3.72
CA VAL A 38 6.28 -7.23 -3.89
C VAL A 38 7.36 -7.85 -3.00
N ALA A 39 7.04 -8.21 -1.75
CA ALA A 39 7.98 -8.91 -0.87
C ALA A 39 8.38 -10.27 -1.45
N GLU A 40 7.44 -11.01 -2.02
CA GLU A 40 7.70 -12.25 -2.74
C GLU A 40 8.60 -12.04 -3.96
N TYR A 41 8.33 -11.00 -4.76
CA TYR A 41 9.18 -10.60 -5.89
C TYR A 41 10.63 -10.31 -5.44
N MET A 42 10.81 -9.57 -4.35
CA MET A 42 12.13 -9.26 -3.80
C MET A 42 12.91 -10.53 -3.43
N VAL A 43 12.23 -11.51 -2.84
CA VAL A 43 12.87 -12.78 -2.42
C VAL A 43 13.11 -13.71 -3.59
N LYS A 44 12.12 -13.93 -4.46
CA LYS A 44 12.18 -14.95 -5.52
C LYS A 44 12.92 -14.46 -6.76
N GLU A 45 12.64 -13.24 -7.19
CA GLU A 45 13.12 -12.71 -8.48
C GLU A 45 14.38 -11.85 -8.31
N LYS A 46 14.42 -11.00 -7.28
CA LYS A 46 15.62 -10.19 -6.96
C LYS A 46 16.61 -10.89 -6.03
N GLN A 47 16.28 -12.08 -5.51
CA GLN A 47 17.13 -12.88 -4.62
C GLN A 47 17.61 -12.12 -3.36
N VAL A 48 16.84 -11.13 -2.91
CA VAL A 48 17.14 -10.39 -1.67
C VAL A 48 16.57 -11.15 -0.48
N LYS A 49 17.38 -11.41 0.53
CA LYS A 49 16.92 -12.08 1.76
C LYS A 49 15.84 -11.24 2.45
N LYS A 50 14.81 -11.89 2.98
CA LYS A 50 13.69 -11.24 3.69
C LYS A 50 14.14 -10.33 4.83
N GLU A 51 15.23 -10.67 5.50
CA GLU A 51 15.84 -9.88 6.57
C GLU A 51 16.58 -8.63 6.07
N ASP A 52 16.94 -8.58 4.79
CA ASP A 52 17.76 -7.53 4.18
C ASP A 52 16.95 -6.45 3.47
N PHE A 53 15.62 -6.48 3.57
CA PHE A 53 14.78 -5.39 3.10
C PHE A 53 13.56 -5.16 3.99
N LYS A 54 12.99 -3.96 3.89
CA LYS A 54 11.67 -3.63 4.42
C LYS A 54 10.76 -3.27 3.25
N ALA A 55 9.53 -3.78 3.27
CA ALA A 55 8.49 -3.43 2.31
C ALA A 55 7.34 -2.77 3.07
N LYS A 56 6.87 -1.61 2.58
CA LYS A 56 5.77 -0.85 3.17
C LYS A 56 4.77 -0.48 2.09
N GLY A 57 3.60 -1.10 2.13
CA GLY A 57 2.50 -0.79 1.23
C GLY A 57 1.81 0.53 1.60
N PHE A 58 1.31 1.25 0.60
CA PHE A 58 0.55 2.47 0.79
C PHE A 58 -0.41 2.73 -0.40
N MET A 59 -1.40 3.59 -0.16
CA MET A 59 -2.29 4.08 -1.22
C MET A 59 -1.67 5.35 -1.83
N ALA A 60 -1.30 5.29 -3.11
CA ALA A 60 -0.62 6.36 -3.83
C ALA A 60 -1.58 7.36 -4.49
N ASN A 61 -2.90 7.09 -4.47
CA ASN A 61 -3.94 7.91 -5.10
C ASN A 61 -3.65 8.18 -6.60
N ARG A 62 -3.20 7.13 -7.30
CA ARG A 62 -2.93 7.13 -8.75
C ARG A 62 -3.97 6.28 -9.47
N SER A 63 -4.15 6.51 -10.77
CA SER A 63 -5.09 5.73 -11.57
C SER A 63 -4.61 4.29 -11.78
N GLY A 64 -5.57 3.37 -11.90
CA GLY A 64 -5.34 1.96 -12.23
C GLY A 64 -4.49 1.21 -11.21
N ASP A 65 -3.61 0.36 -11.72
CA ASP A 65 -2.75 -0.53 -10.94
C ASP A 65 -1.83 0.21 -9.93
N LYS A 66 -1.53 1.48 -10.21
CA LYS A 66 -0.65 2.31 -9.39
C LYS A 66 -1.33 2.90 -8.16
N ASN A 67 -2.64 2.69 -7.97
CA ASN A 67 -3.34 3.23 -6.80
C ASN A 67 -2.78 2.68 -5.48
N TYR A 68 -2.22 1.46 -5.51
CA TYR A 68 -1.56 0.82 -4.39
C TYR A 68 -0.11 0.52 -4.77
N MET A 69 0.82 1.00 -3.96
CA MET A 69 2.26 0.88 -4.21
C MET A 69 2.96 0.36 -2.97
N VAL A 70 4.20 -0.07 -3.15
CA VAL A 70 5.06 -0.60 -2.08
C VAL A 70 6.41 0.09 -2.17
N GLU A 71 6.76 0.77 -1.08
CA GLU A 71 8.10 1.27 -0.86
C GLU A 71 8.97 0.11 -0.35
N VAL A 72 10.12 -0.09 -0.98
CA VAL A 72 11.10 -1.09 -0.60
C VAL A 72 12.42 -0.41 -0.25
N LYS A 73 12.93 -0.72 0.94
CA LYS A 73 14.23 -0.27 1.43
C LYS A 73 15.13 -1.46 1.71
N VAL A 74 16.18 -1.61 0.89
CA VAL A 74 17.20 -2.67 1.07
C VAL A 74 18.27 -2.20 2.03
N LYS A 75 18.74 -3.08 2.93
CA LYS A 75 19.84 -2.80 3.86
C LYS A 75 21.11 -2.51 3.05
N LYS A 76 21.83 -1.45 3.44
CA LYS A 76 23.07 -0.97 2.79
C LYS A 76 22.89 -0.34 1.40
N ASP A 77 21.68 -0.31 0.86
CA ASP A 77 21.37 0.49 -0.32
C ASP A 77 20.82 1.86 0.11
N PRO A 78 21.42 2.99 -0.32
CA PRO A 78 20.91 4.30 0.05
C PRO A 78 19.55 4.63 -0.60
N ASN A 79 19.13 3.92 -1.63
CA ASN A 79 17.93 4.23 -2.41
C ASN A 79 16.63 3.73 -1.75
N TYR A 80 15.50 4.29 -2.20
CA TYR A 80 14.16 3.79 -1.93
C TYR A 80 13.49 3.42 -3.25
N TYR A 81 12.92 2.23 -3.33
CA TYR A 81 12.34 1.70 -4.56
C TYR A 81 10.83 1.61 -4.44
N TYR A 82 10.11 2.07 -5.46
CA TYR A 82 8.65 2.15 -5.43
C TYR A 82 8.07 1.22 -6.48
N TYR A 83 7.50 0.12 -6.02
CA TYR A 83 6.92 -0.91 -6.87
C TYR A 83 5.39 -0.85 -6.86
N TYR A 84 4.77 -1.40 -7.89
CA TYR A 84 3.34 -1.67 -7.94
C TYR A 84 3.08 -3.05 -8.57
N ARG A 85 1.88 -3.57 -8.32
CA ARG A 85 1.40 -4.81 -8.92
C ARG A 85 0.44 -4.48 -10.05
N THR A 86 0.71 -4.99 -11.24
CA THR A 86 -0.15 -4.85 -12.41
C THR A 86 -1.38 -5.76 -12.33
N SER A 87 -2.38 -5.49 -13.17
CA SER A 87 -3.59 -6.31 -13.30
C SER A 87 -3.30 -7.75 -13.76
N ASP A 88 -2.18 -8.00 -14.43
CA ASP A 88 -1.68 -9.35 -14.79
C ASP A 88 -0.76 -9.98 -13.73
N ASP A 89 -0.82 -9.50 -12.49
CA ASP A 89 -0.08 -9.99 -11.31
C ASP A 89 1.46 -9.92 -11.43
N LYS A 90 1.97 -9.03 -12.28
CA LYS A 90 3.40 -8.72 -12.38
C LYS A 90 3.77 -7.59 -11.44
N VAL A 91 5.01 -7.61 -10.96
CA VAL A 91 5.59 -6.52 -10.16
C VAL A 91 6.47 -5.66 -11.06
N LYS A 92 6.23 -4.36 -11.04
CA LYS A 92 7.02 -3.38 -11.81
C LYS A 92 7.55 -2.31 -10.88
N LEU A 93 8.79 -1.88 -11.11
CA LEU A 93 9.34 -0.67 -10.48
C LEU A 93 8.77 0.54 -11.23
N GLU A 94 8.24 1.50 -10.50
CA GLU A 94 7.78 2.76 -11.06
C GLU A 94 8.91 3.79 -11.08
N PHE A 95 9.56 3.96 -9.92
CA PHE A 95 10.69 4.86 -9.75
C PHE A 95 11.51 4.44 -8.54
N TYR A 96 12.72 4.99 -8.42
CA TYR A 96 13.48 4.99 -7.18
C TYR A 96 13.93 6.40 -6.81
N LEU A 97 14.09 6.62 -5.51
CA LEU A 97 14.72 7.82 -4.96
C LEU A 97 16.16 7.49 -4.60
N ASP A 98 17.11 8.30 -5.06
CA ASP A 98 18.51 8.14 -4.69
C ASP A 98 18.82 8.71 -3.30
N LYS A 99 20.09 8.64 -2.89
CA LYS A 99 20.59 9.19 -1.61
C LYS A 99 20.29 10.68 -1.42
N ASP A 100 20.13 11.43 -2.51
CA ASP A 100 19.85 12.86 -2.53
C ASP A 100 18.35 13.15 -2.72
N ASN A 101 17.50 12.11 -2.60
CA ASN A 101 16.06 12.12 -2.87
C ASN A 101 15.68 12.53 -4.29
N LYS A 102 16.59 12.38 -5.26
CA LYS A 102 16.24 12.61 -6.67
C LYS A 102 15.52 11.40 -7.20
N GLN A 103 14.44 11.68 -7.91
CA GLN A 103 13.59 10.66 -8.52
C GLN A 103 14.13 10.23 -9.87
N HIS A 104 14.26 8.92 -10.05
CA HIS A 104 14.69 8.29 -11.28
C HIS A 104 13.63 7.28 -11.71
N PHE A 105 13.12 7.44 -12.93
CA PHE A 105 12.16 6.51 -13.52
C PHE A 105 12.91 5.35 -14.19
N GLU A 106 12.40 4.13 -14.03
CA GLU A 106 12.87 3.01 -14.83
C GLU A 106 12.45 3.28 -16.29
N LYS A 107 13.42 3.28 -17.22
CA LYS A 107 13.20 3.52 -18.65
C LYS A 107 12.56 2.31 -19.34
#